data_AF-A0AAT9GLH2-F1
#
_entry.id   AF-A0AAT9GLH2-F1
#
_cell.length_a   1.000
_cell.length_b   1.000
_cell.length_c   1.000
_cell.angle_alpha   90.00
_cell.angle_beta   90.00
_cell.angle_gamma   90.00
#
_symmetry.space_group_name_H-M   'P 1'
#
loop_
_entity.id
_entity.type
_entity.pdbx_description
1 polymer ?
#
loop_
_entity_poly.entity_id
_entity_poly.type
_entity_poly.pdbx_seq_one_letter_code
_entity_poly.pdbx_strand_id
1 'polypeptide(L)'
;MELKFHQKISSRYLAILFVLGGFLFTLVKDFSQTVFTDSAYYFSESFLFSSFWWWFIPFCILQNKLLEKEPLSFKYQLLLYLFFIGMHLFVSALFIDLISAIFYEQRFVFWKGIGFSISENGYSLLLLYGLPFFFKLLRSQQVAAGSSVSVGEVQPHITLYSPSLIVQEGNQKILIAKQEIRYIQSSPPYVVIQTNARKHLYKTTLGKIQEELPTNQFLRIHKSTIVNVQEIASFRSRQNGDYDVTLKDQTLLRLSRNYAADFKRVMGNSTQDTL
;
A
#
# COMPACT_ATOMS: atom_id res chain seq x y z
N MET A 1 -37.79 4.86 -1.27
CA MET A 1 -36.94 5.80 -0.51
C MET A 1 -35.84 4.99 0.15
N GLU A 2 -34.82 4.59 -0.64
CA GLU A 2 -33.70 3.80 -0.12
C GLU A 2 -32.57 4.73 0.31
N LEU A 3 -32.28 4.72 1.60
CA LEU A 3 -31.16 5.43 2.21
C LEU A 3 -29.82 4.83 1.75
N LYS A 4 -29.18 5.46 0.78
CA LYS A 4 -27.75 5.26 0.49
C LYS A 4 -26.90 5.91 1.57
N PHE A 5 -26.70 5.22 2.69
CA PHE A 5 -25.66 5.55 3.67
C PHE A 5 -24.49 4.56 3.51
N HIS A 6 -23.63 4.83 2.53
CA HIS A 6 -22.29 4.26 2.50
C HIS A 6 -21.29 5.41 2.45
N GLN A 7 -21.26 6.16 3.55
CA GLN A 7 -20.23 7.15 3.79
C GLN A 7 -18.94 6.37 4.06
N LYS A 8 -18.08 6.29 3.04
CA LYS A 8 -16.75 5.70 3.14
C LYS A 8 -15.93 6.53 4.14
N ILE A 9 -15.93 6.12 5.40
CA ILE A 9 -15.13 6.76 6.46
C ILE A 9 -13.67 6.72 5.98
N SER A 10 -13.08 7.89 5.78
CA SER A 10 -11.67 8.00 5.39
C SER A 10 -10.81 7.36 6.49
N SER A 11 -9.76 6.63 6.09
CA SER A 11 -8.82 5.95 7.00
C SER A 11 -8.24 6.89 8.08
N ARG A 12 -8.19 8.20 7.82
CA ARG A 12 -7.75 9.22 8.78
C ARG A 12 -8.72 9.39 9.97
N TYR A 13 -10.03 9.36 9.72
CA TYR A 13 -11.04 9.43 10.78
C TYR A 13 -11.04 8.18 11.65
N LEU A 14 -10.77 7.02 11.05
CA LEU A 14 -10.64 5.77 11.79
C LEU A 14 -9.45 5.80 12.77
N ALA A 15 -8.31 6.38 12.36
CA ALA A 15 -7.15 6.55 13.24
C ALA A 15 -7.44 7.50 14.41
N ILE A 16 -8.14 8.61 14.15
CA ILE A 16 -8.56 9.56 15.20
C ILE A 16 -9.51 8.89 16.19
N LEU A 17 -10.55 8.21 15.68
CA LEU A 17 -11.50 7.48 16.52
C LEU A 17 -10.81 6.39 17.36
N PHE A 18 -9.82 5.71 16.79
CA PHE A 18 -9.05 4.70 17.51
C PHE A 18 -8.25 5.30 18.66
N VAL A 19 -7.55 6.42 18.43
CA VAL A 19 -6.78 7.11 19.48
C VAL A 19 -7.68 7.69 20.55
N LEU A 20 -8.82 8.28 20.17
CA LEU A 20 -9.84 8.73 21.13
C LEU A 20 -10.42 7.56 21.93
N GLY A 21 -10.64 6.41 21.28
CA GLY A 21 -11.10 5.20 21.93
C GLY A 21 -10.09 4.66 22.94
N GLY A 22 -8.80 4.60 22.58
CA GLY A 22 -7.73 4.19 23.49
C GLY A 22 -7.59 5.13 24.69
N PHE A 23 -7.65 6.44 24.44
CA PHE A 23 -7.66 7.47 25.49
C PHE A 23 -8.82 7.27 26.47
N LEU A 24 -10.05 7.14 25.96
CA LEU A 24 -11.23 6.92 26.80
C LEU A 24 -11.16 5.59 27.54
N PHE A 25 -10.66 4.55 26.88
CA PHE A 25 -10.48 3.24 27.50
C PHE A 25 -9.53 3.30 28.70
N THR A 26 -8.41 4.03 28.61
CA THR A 26 -7.49 4.21 29.74
C THR A 26 -8.19 4.91 30.91
N LEU A 27 -8.94 5.99 30.67
CA LEU A 27 -9.70 6.67 31.73
C LEU A 27 -10.70 5.74 32.44
N VAL A 28 -11.44 4.95 31.66
CA VAL A 28 -12.43 3.99 32.20
C VAL A 28 -11.76 2.83 32.94
N LYS A 29 -10.64 2.32 32.41
CA LYS A 29 -9.84 1.27 33.06
C LYS A 29 -9.34 1.75 34.42
N ASP A 30 -8.72 2.93 34.48
CA ASP A 30 -8.15 3.47 35.70
C ASP A 30 -9.24 3.71 36.75
N PHE A 31 -10.37 4.31 36.35
CA PHE A 31 -11.53 4.48 37.24
C PHE A 31 -12.09 3.14 37.75
N SER A 32 -12.20 2.16 36.86
CA SER A 32 -12.69 0.83 37.24
C SER A 32 -11.73 0.17 38.23
N GLN A 33 -10.42 0.28 38.01
CA GLN A 33 -9.40 -0.25 38.91
C GLN A 33 -9.48 0.37 40.31
N THR A 34 -9.74 1.68 40.42
CA THR A 34 -9.91 2.32 41.73
C THR A 34 -11.13 1.84 42.47
N VAL A 35 -12.24 1.57 41.77
CA VAL A 35 -13.44 0.97 42.35
C VAL A 35 -13.17 -0.43 42.87
N PHE A 36 -12.39 -1.24 42.15
CA PHE A 36 -12.04 -2.59 42.60
C PHE A 36 -11.04 -2.64 43.76
N THR A 37 -10.17 -1.64 43.87
CA THR A 37 -9.10 -1.59 44.88
C THR A 37 -9.43 -0.71 46.08
N ASP A 38 -10.64 -0.13 46.13
CA ASP A 38 -11.11 0.81 47.16
C ASP A 38 -10.10 1.96 47.39
N SER A 39 -9.60 2.53 46.30
CA SER A 39 -8.60 3.60 46.30
C SER A 39 -9.16 4.88 45.69
N ALA A 40 -8.53 6.02 46.02
CA ALA A 40 -8.93 7.32 45.49
C ALA A 40 -8.59 7.43 43.99
N TYR A 41 -9.53 7.94 43.20
CA TYR A 41 -9.33 8.20 41.78
C TYR A 41 -8.82 9.62 41.53
N TYR A 42 -7.64 9.71 40.92
CA TYR A 42 -7.03 10.97 40.51
C TYR A 42 -7.19 11.18 39.00
N PHE A 43 -8.28 11.87 38.62
CA PHE A 43 -8.58 12.13 37.21
C PHE A 43 -7.45 12.84 36.47
N SER A 44 -6.80 13.83 37.10
CA SER A 44 -5.69 14.56 36.49
C SER A 44 -4.53 13.64 36.14
N GLU A 45 -4.16 12.71 37.01
CA GLU A 45 -3.10 11.73 36.74
C GLU A 45 -3.49 10.80 35.59
N SER A 46 -4.69 10.21 35.65
CA SER A 46 -5.22 9.33 34.60
C SER A 46 -5.27 10.04 33.24
N PHE A 47 -5.66 11.32 33.21
CA PHE A 47 -5.64 12.16 32.02
C PHE A 47 -4.21 12.36 31.47
N LEU A 48 -3.26 12.68 32.35
CA LEU A 48 -1.86 12.88 31.98
C LEU A 48 -1.25 11.62 31.37
N PHE A 49 -1.47 10.45 31.97
CA PHE A 49 -0.99 9.18 31.43
C PHE A 49 -1.71 8.77 30.14
N SER A 50 -2.99 9.14 30.00
CA SER A 50 -3.76 8.91 28.76
C SER A 50 -3.23 9.71 27.55
N SER A 51 -2.45 10.78 27.76
CA SER A 51 -1.77 11.52 26.68
C SER A 51 -0.85 10.65 25.82
N PHE A 52 -0.44 9.49 26.34
CA PHE A 52 0.28 8.45 25.62
C PHE A 52 -0.33 8.11 24.26
N TRP A 53 -1.67 8.11 24.16
CA TRP A 53 -2.38 7.75 22.94
C TRP A 53 -2.24 8.79 21.82
N TRP A 54 -2.06 10.07 22.16
CA TRP A 54 -2.02 11.16 21.19
C TRP A 54 -0.84 11.03 20.22
N TRP A 55 0.27 10.48 20.71
CA TRP A 55 1.52 10.35 19.96
C TRP A 55 1.48 9.28 18.87
N PHE A 56 0.51 8.36 18.89
CA PHE A 56 0.37 7.36 17.82
C PHE A 56 0.06 8.00 16.47
N ILE A 57 -0.78 9.03 16.41
CA ILE A 57 -1.18 9.65 15.13
C ILE A 57 0.04 10.21 14.38
N PRO A 58 0.82 11.15 14.93
CA PRO A 58 1.96 11.73 14.21
C PRO A 58 3.02 10.69 13.88
N PHE A 59 3.29 9.75 14.80
CA PHE A 59 4.33 8.74 14.60
C PHE A 59 3.96 7.65 13.62
N CYS A 60 2.74 7.12 13.65
CA CYS A 60 2.28 6.17 12.64
C CYS A 60 2.22 6.81 11.24
N ILE A 61 1.79 8.08 11.12
CA ILE A 61 1.81 8.79 9.83
C ILE A 61 3.25 8.93 9.31
N LEU A 62 4.17 9.37 10.17
CA LEU A 62 5.57 9.57 9.80
C LEU A 62 6.21 8.24 9.41
N GLN A 63 6.01 7.20 10.20
CA GLN A 63 6.51 5.85 9.95
C GLN A 63 5.99 5.29 8.62
N ASN A 64 4.69 5.37 8.36
CA ASN A 64 4.10 4.89 7.10
C ASN A 64 4.69 5.65 5.91
N LYS A 65 4.86 6.97 6.02
CA LYS A 65 5.49 7.79 4.98
C LYS A 65 6.94 7.38 4.72
N LEU A 66 7.70 6.98 5.74
CA LEU A 66 9.07 6.48 5.58
C LEU A 66 9.09 5.09 4.93
N LEU A 67 8.14 4.22 5.28
CA LEU A 67 8.02 2.88 4.71
C LEU A 67 7.49 2.85 3.27
N GLU A 68 6.79 3.90 2.83
CA GLU A 68 6.26 4.05 1.47
C GLU A 68 7.28 4.61 0.48
N LYS A 69 8.25 5.41 0.95
CA LYS A 69 9.20 6.13 0.07
C LYS A 69 10.23 5.23 -0.59
N GLU A 70 10.72 4.22 0.12
CA GLU A 70 11.80 3.35 -0.37
C GLU A 70 11.49 1.89 0.02
N PRO A 71 11.72 0.91 -0.86
CA PRO A 71 11.63 -0.51 -0.52
C PRO A 71 12.79 -0.91 0.42
N LEU A 72 12.69 -0.51 1.68
CA LEU A 72 13.67 -0.88 2.71
C LEU A 72 13.71 -2.40 2.89
N SER A 73 14.91 -2.98 2.99
CA SER A 73 15.09 -4.39 3.35
C SER A 73 14.46 -4.71 4.72
N PHE A 74 14.11 -5.98 4.95
CA PHE A 74 13.44 -6.45 6.17
C PHE A 74 14.13 -5.99 7.46
N LYS A 75 15.47 -6.02 7.50
CA LYS A 75 16.25 -5.57 8.66
C LYS A 75 16.02 -4.10 8.98
N TYR A 76 16.03 -3.23 7.95
CA TYR A 76 15.82 -1.80 8.13
C TYR A 76 14.37 -1.46 8.46
N GLN A 77 13.41 -2.23 7.94
CA GLN A 77 12.02 -2.11 8.39
C GLN A 77 11.91 -2.40 9.88
N LEU A 78 12.46 -3.53 10.35
CA LEU A 78 12.46 -3.90 11.78
C LEU A 78 13.13 -2.82 12.66
N LEU A 79 14.29 -2.32 12.23
CA LEU A 79 14.98 -1.23 12.93
C LEU A 79 14.13 0.04 12.99
N LEU A 80 13.41 0.37 11.91
CA LEU A 80 12.49 1.50 11.89
C LEU A 80 11.34 1.31 12.88
N TYR A 81 10.75 0.11 12.96
CA TYR A 81 9.70 -0.20 13.95
C TYR A 81 10.22 -0.01 15.39
N LEU A 82 11.39 -0.56 15.70
CA LEU A 82 12.02 -0.42 17.02
C LEU A 82 12.34 1.05 17.34
N PHE A 83 12.82 1.80 16.34
CA PHE A 83 13.10 3.23 16.47
C PHE A 83 11.84 4.02 16.84
N PHE A 84 10.72 3.81 16.13
CA PHE A 84 9.47 4.51 16.43
C PHE A 84 8.87 4.13 17.79
N ILE A 85 9.00 2.87 18.21
CA ILE A 85 8.60 2.45 19.57
C ILE A 85 9.43 3.19 20.63
N GLY A 86 10.75 3.22 20.46
CA GLY A 86 11.65 3.92 21.38
C GLY A 86 11.39 5.43 21.41
N MET A 87 11.19 6.04 20.25
CA MET A 87 10.86 7.47 20.13
C MET A 87 9.51 7.78 20.77
N HIS A 88 8.50 6.93 20.62
CA HIS A 88 7.20 7.10 21.27
C HIS A 88 7.34 7.09 22.79
N LEU A 89 8.01 6.09 23.34
CA LEU A 89 8.27 5.97 24.78
C LEU A 89 9.03 7.18 25.31
N PHE A 90 10.06 7.63 24.59
CA PHE A 90 10.85 8.79 24.95
C PHE A 90 10.00 10.06 25.01
N VAL A 91 9.24 10.34 23.94
CA VAL A 91 8.43 11.56 23.85
C VAL A 91 7.28 11.55 24.85
N SER A 92 6.61 10.42 25.06
CA SER A 92 5.55 10.33 26.06
C SER A 92 6.09 10.49 27.48
N ALA A 93 7.23 9.86 27.81
CA ALA A 93 7.84 9.97 29.14
C ALA A 93 8.37 11.39 29.40
N LEU A 94 8.97 12.03 28.40
CA LEU A 94 9.41 13.42 28.50
C LEU A 94 8.23 14.37 28.70
N PHE A 95 7.15 14.16 27.95
CA PHE A 95 5.93 14.96 28.10
C PHE A 95 5.34 14.85 29.51
N ILE A 96 5.20 13.63 30.03
CA ILE A 96 4.69 13.38 31.39
C ILE A 96 5.60 14.03 32.43
N ASP A 97 6.92 13.86 32.31
CA ASP A 97 7.88 14.44 33.25
C ASP A 97 7.78 15.97 33.29
N LEU A 98 7.76 16.63 32.13
CA LEU A 98 7.66 18.09 32.03
C LEU A 98 6.32 18.63 32.56
N ILE A 99 5.20 18.02 32.19
CA ILE A 99 3.88 18.46 32.66
C ILE A 99 3.73 18.20 34.16
N SER A 100 4.23 17.06 34.65
CA SER A 100 4.19 16.74 36.07
C SER A 100 4.98 17.73 36.92
N ALA A 101 6.12 18.20 36.42
CA ALA A 101 6.96 19.18 37.11
C ALA A 101 6.29 20.55 37.27
N ILE A 102 5.28 20.87 36.45
CA ILE A 102 4.59 22.17 36.46
C ILE A 102 3.29 22.10 37.27
N PHE A 103 2.53 21.00 37.17
CA PHE A 103 1.14 20.94 37.63
C PHE A 103 0.89 20.00 38.81
N TYR A 104 1.85 19.16 39.21
CA TYR A 104 1.64 18.12 40.22
C TYR A 104 2.61 18.31 41.39
N GLU A 105 2.14 17.98 42.60
CA GLU A 105 2.96 18.05 43.81
C GLU A 105 4.11 17.05 43.77
N GLN A 106 3.85 15.85 43.22
CA GLN A 106 4.87 14.83 43.00
C GLN A 106 5.22 14.72 41.52
N ARG A 107 6.51 14.85 41.24
CA ARG A 107 7.03 14.76 39.87
C ARG A 107 7.16 13.30 39.42
N PHE A 108 6.64 12.99 38.24
CA PHE A 108 6.79 11.70 37.59
C PHE A 108 8.12 11.66 36.82
N VAL A 109 9.18 11.24 37.52
CA VAL A 109 10.55 11.21 36.97
C VAL A 109 10.62 10.39 35.68
N PHE A 110 11.23 10.99 34.65
CA PHE A 110 11.40 10.42 33.31
C PHE A 110 11.70 8.91 33.24
N TRP A 111 12.75 8.43 33.93
CA TRP A 111 13.14 7.02 33.88
C TRP A 111 12.09 6.07 34.47
N LYS A 112 11.39 6.50 35.54
CA LYS A 112 10.26 5.75 36.09
C LYS A 112 9.07 5.77 35.13
N GLY A 113 8.84 6.91 34.46
CA GLY A 113 7.81 7.07 33.43
C GLY A 113 7.99 6.12 32.25
N ILE A 114 9.24 5.88 31.81
CA ILE A 114 9.54 4.87 30.78
C ILE A 114 9.15 3.47 31.28
N GLY A 115 9.62 3.07 32.47
CA GLY A 115 9.31 1.75 33.03
C GLY A 115 7.82 1.51 33.19
N PHE A 116 7.10 2.52 33.71
CA PHE A 116 5.64 2.50 33.81
C PHE A 116 4.97 2.35 32.43
N SER A 117 5.40 3.14 31.44
CA SER A 117 4.82 3.09 30.09
C SER A 117 5.00 1.72 29.42
N ILE A 118 6.14 1.06 29.63
CA ILE A 118 6.40 -0.30 29.13
C ILE A 118 5.47 -1.31 29.82
N SER A 119 5.34 -1.22 31.15
CA SER A 119 4.49 -2.12 31.94
C SER A 119 3.01 -2.01 31.55
N GLU A 120 2.51 -0.78 31.43
CA GLU A 120 1.08 -0.54 31.21
C GLU A 120 0.67 -0.62 29.73
N ASN A 121 1.54 -0.17 28.82
CA ASN A 121 1.20 0.03 27.41
C ASN A 121 2.12 -0.69 26.43
N GLY A 122 3.00 -1.57 26.92
CA GLY A 122 3.95 -2.31 26.07
C GLY A 122 3.27 -3.13 24.97
N TYR A 123 2.14 -3.78 25.29
CA TYR A 123 1.37 -4.54 24.31
C TYR A 123 0.77 -3.64 23.22
N SER A 124 0.27 -2.45 23.59
CA SER A 124 -0.30 -1.47 22.65
C SER A 124 0.77 -0.99 21.66
N LEU A 125 2.00 -0.74 22.12
CA LEU A 125 3.13 -0.36 21.26
C LEU A 125 3.43 -1.46 20.24
N LEU A 126 3.55 -2.71 20.69
CA LEU A 126 3.84 -3.83 19.80
C LEU A 126 2.73 -4.05 18.77
N LEU A 127 1.47 -3.98 19.18
CA LEU A 127 0.34 -4.17 18.28
C LEU A 127 0.22 -3.03 17.27
N LEU A 128 0.25 -1.77 17.71
CA LEU A 128 -0.03 -0.63 16.83
C LEU A 128 1.09 -0.36 15.84
N TYR A 129 2.34 -0.44 16.31
CA TYR A 129 3.49 -0.34 15.42
C TYR A 129 3.67 -1.63 14.61
N GLY A 130 3.32 -2.81 15.14
CA GLY A 130 3.49 -4.09 14.45
C GLY A 130 2.42 -4.42 13.41
N LEU A 131 1.20 -3.88 13.52
CA LEU A 131 0.09 -4.18 12.60
C LEU A 131 0.41 -3.85 11.13
N PRO A 132 0.95 -2.67 10.77
CA PRO A 132 1.35 -2.37 9.39
C PRO A 132 2.40 -3.35 8.85
N PHE A 133 3.37 -3.74 9.70
CA PHE A 133 4.38 -4.74 9.36
C PHE A 133 3.75 -6.09 9.10
N PHE A 134 2.89 -6.54 10.01
CA PHE A 134 2.23 -7.83 9.96
C PHE A 134 1.30 -7.94 8.76
N PHE A 135 0.53 -6.89 8.43
CA PHE A 135 -0.29 -6.87 7.22
C PHE A 135 0.56 -6.87 5.94
N LYS A 136 1.69 -6.17 5.91
CA LYS A 136 2.63 -6.22 4.78
C LYS A 136 3.25 -7.62 4.65
N LEU A 137 3.62 -8.24 5.78
CA LEU A 137 4.20 -9.59 5.83
C LEU A 137 3.17 -10.65 5.41
N LEU A 138 1.94 -10.59 5.92
CA LEU A 138 0.85 -11.48 5.51
C LEU A 138 0.52 -11.34 4.03
N ARG A 139 0.49 -10.10 3.52
CA ARG A 139 0.32 -9.85 2.09
C ARG A 139 1.49 -10.40 1.28
N SER A 140 2.72 -10.23 1.77
CA SER A 140 3.93 -10.81 1.16
C SER A 140 3.91 -12.33 1.18
N GLN A 141 3.42 -12.97 2.25
CA GLN A 141 3.32 -14.42 2.38
C GLN A 141 2.17 -15.02 1.57
N GLN A 142 1.03 -14.34 1.45
CA GLN A 142 -0.02 -14.74 0.50
C GLN A 142 0.46 -14.60 -0.95
N VAL A 143 1.26 -13.57 -1.25
CA VAL A 143 1.92 -13.45 -2.55
C VAL A 143 2.97 -14.54 -2.75
N ALA A 144 3.74 -14.91 -1.72
CA ALA A 144 4.76 -15.98 -1.79
C ALA A 144 4.17 -17.40 -1.86
N ALA A 145 3.09 -17.69 -1.13
CA ALA A 145 2.36 -18.95 -1.21
C ALA A 145 1.62 -19.12 -2.56
N GLY A 146 1.37 -18.03 -3.29
CA GLY A 146 0.86 -18.04 -4.66
C GLY A 146 1.90 -17.70 -5.75
N SER A 147 3.16 -17.46 -5.39
CA SER A 147 4.21 -17.00 -6.29
C SER A 147 5.59 -17.30 -5.70
N SER A 148 6.11 -18.49 -5.99
CA SER A 148 7.54 -18.77 -5.90
C SER A 148 8.26 -18.11 -7.09
N VAL A 149 8.38 -16.77 -7.11
CA VAL A 149 9.38 -16.07 -7.94
C VAL A 149 9.78 -14.79 -7.22
N SER A 150 11.06 -14.74 -6.85
CA SER A 150 11.75 -13.63 -6.19
C SER A 150 11.84 -12.39 -7.08
N VAL A 151 11.32 -11.26 -6.61
CA VAL A 151 11.57 -9.93 -7.17
C VAL A 151 12.81 -9.35 -6.46
N GLY A 152 13.95 -9.38 -7.16
CA GLY A 152 15.16 -8.64 -6.79
C GLY A 152 15.05 -7.16 -7.17
N GLU A 153 15.82 -6.33 -6.47
CA GLU A 153 15.89 -4.87 -6.59
C GLU A 153 16.02 -4.35 -8.03
N VAL A 154 15.26 -3.29 -8.34
CA VAL A 154 15.38 -2.52 -9.57
C VAL A 154 16.61 -1.62 -9.48
N GLN A 155 17.76 -2.13 -9.89
CA GLN A 155 18.79 -1.35 -10.57
C GLN A 155 18.44 -1.33 -12.07
N PRO A 156 18.87 -0.33 -12.87
CA PRO A 156 18.62 -0.30 -14.30
C PRO A 156 19.51 -1.35 -14.99
N HIS A 157 19.16 -2.62 -14.81
CA HIS A 157 19.65 -3.68 -15.68
C HIS A 157 18.97 -3.50 -17.03
N ILE A 158 19.77 -3.51 -18.10
CA ILE A 158 19.29 -3.85 -19.43
C ILE A 158 18.63 -5.22 -19.30
N THR A 159 17.32 -5.25 -19.06
CA THR A 159 16.56 -6.48 -18.90
C THR A 159 16.44 -7.03 -20.31
N LEU A 160 17.27 -8.03 -20.63
CA LEU A 160 17.14 -8.79 -21.87
C LEU A 160 15.84 -9.59 -21.75
N TYR A 161 14.73 -8.96 -22.09
CA TYR A 161 13.44 -9.62 -22.17
C TYR A 161 13.56 -10.75 -23.18
N SER A 162 13.21 -11.98 -22.78
CA SER A 162 13.09 -13.09 -23.73
C SER A 162 12.17 -12.68 -24.88
N PRO A 163 12.52 -12.95 -26.14
CA PRO A 163 11.73 -12.52 -27.31
C PRO A 163 10.35 -13.18 -27.36
N SER A 164 10.19 -14.29 -26.62
CA SER A 164 8.96 -15.08 -26.59
C SER A 164 8.43 -15.25 -25.17
N LEU A 165 7.11 -15.36 -25.07
CA LEU A 165 6.34 -15.66 -23.88
C LEU A 165 5.92 -17.14 -23.91
N ILE A 166 6.15 -17.88 -22.83
CA ILE A 166 5.72 -19.29 -22.72
C ILE A 166 4.34 -19.32 -22.06
N VAL A 167 3.32 -19.67 -22.83
CA VAL A 167 1.95 -19.79 -22.35
C VAL A 167 1.59 -21.27 -22.17
N GLN A 168 1.09 -21.63 -20.98
CA GLN A 168 0.57 -22.96 -20.73
C GLN A 168 -0.93 -23.01 -21.02
N GLU A 169 -1.32 -23.78 -22.04
CA GLU A 169 -2.71 -24.10 -22.38
C GLU A 169 -2.95 -25.59 -22.09
N GLY A 170 -3.60 -25.88 -20.97
CA GLY A 170 -3.77 -27.25 -20.50
C GLY A 170 -2.42 -27.96 -20.26
N ASN A 171 -2.18 -29.02 -21.03
CA ASN A 171 -0.94 -29.81 -20.97
C ASN A 171 0.12 -29.39 -21.99
N GLN A 172 -0.14 -28.36 -22.81
CA GLN A 172 0.78 -27.88 -23.83
C GLN A 172 1.43 -26.55 -23.43
N LYS A 173 2.74 -26.42 -23.71
CA LYS A 173 3.48 -25.16 -23.62
C LYS A 173 3.58 -24.58 -25.02
N ILE A 174 2.95 -23.43 -25.22
CA ILE A 174 2.95 -22.69 -26.48
C ILE A 174 3.94 -21.53 -26.35
N LEU A 175 4.86 -21.45 -27.30
CA LEU A 175 5.77 -20.32 -27.40
C LEU A 175 5.10 -19.23 -28.26
N ILE A 176 4.88 -18.04 -27.69
CA ILE A 176 4.29 -16.89 -28.39
C ILE A 176 5.37 -15.82 -28.55
N ALA A 177 5.70 -15.42 -29.77
CA ALA A 177 6.60 -14.30 -29.98
C ALA A 177 5.93 -13.00 -29.50
N LYS A 178 6.62 -12.20 -28.69
CA LYS A 178 6.04 -10.96 -28.12
C LYS A 178 5.60 -9.98 -29.21
N GLN A 179 6.31 -9.96 -30.34
CA GLN A 179 5.99 -9.14 -31.50
C GLN A 179 4.64 -9.49 -32.14
N GLU A 180 4.14 -10.73 -31.97
CA GLU A 180 2.85 -11.17 -32.50
C GLU A 180 1.67 -10.77 -31.60
N ILE A 181 1.94 -10.30 -30.38
CA ILE A 181 0.91 -9.92 -29.41
C ILE A 181 0.40 -8.52 -29.75
N ARG A 182 -0.92 -8.41 -30.00
CA ARG A 182 -1.61 -7.12 -30.21
C ARG A 182 -1.99 -6.47 -28.90
N TYR A 183 -2.66 -7.23 -28.04
CA TYR A 183 -3.10 -6.76 -26.74
C TYR A 183 -3.39 -7.93 -25.81
N ILE A 184 -3.49 -7.62 -24.52
CA ILE A 184 -3.75 -8.58 -23.45
C ILE A 184 -4.89 -8.03 -22.60
N GLN A 185 -5.91 -8.86 -22.37
CA GLN A 185 -7.07 -8.52 -21.55
C GLN A 185 -7.18 -9.41 -20.33
N SER A 186 -7.62 -8.84 -19.21
CA SER A 186 -7.90 -9.61 -18.00
C SER A 186 -9.24 -10.34 -18.11
N SER A 187 -9.22 -11.64 -17.83
CA SER A 187 -10.41 -12.51 -17.71
C SER A 187 -10.22 -13.45 -16.51
N PRO A 188 -10.31 -12.95 -15.26
CA PRO A 188 -9.90 -13.68 -14.06
C PRO A 188 -10.55 -15.08 -13.97
N PRO A 189 -9.78 -16.13 -13.61
CA PRO A 189 -8.39 -16.12 -13.13
C PRO A 189 -7.32 -16.13 -14.25
N TYR A 190 -7.72 -15.88 -15.50
CA TYR A 190 -6.86 -15.91 -16.67
C TYR A 190 -6.60 -14.50 -17.23
N VAL A 191 -5.64 -14.42 -18.15
CA VAL A 191 -5.53 -13.35 -19.13
C VAL A 191 -5.74 -13.93 -20.53
N VAL A 192 -6.37 -13.15 -21.39
CA VAL A 192 -6.52 -13.44 -22.81
C VAL A 192 -5.43 -12.67 -23.54
N ILE A 193 -4.50 -13.39 -24.17
CA ILE A 193 -3.46 -12.81 -25.03
C ILE A 193 -3.98 -12.89 -26.46
N GLN A 194 -4.20 -11.74 -27.09
CA GLN A 194 -4.59 -11.66 -28.49
C GLN A 194 -3.33 -11.58 -29.34
N THR A 195 -3.10 -12.58 -30.19
CA THR A 195 -2.07 -12.52 -31.24
C THR A 195 -2.70 -12.21 -32.60
N ASN A 196 -1.85 -12.02 -33.61
CA ASN A 196 -2.26 -11.89 -35.01
C ASN A 196 -3.09 -13.10 -35.50
N ALA A 197 -2.79 -14.30 -35.01
CA ALA A 197 -3.45 -15.53 -35.44
C ALA A 197 -4.68 -15.87 -34.60
N ARG A 198 -4.56 -15.88 -33.26
CA ARG A 198 -5.63 -16.36 -32.37
C ARG A 198 -5.54 -15.81 -30.95
N LYS A 199 -6.52 -16.19 -30.13
CA LYS A 199 -6.56 -15.91 -28.70
C LYS A 199 -5.91 -17.04 -27.92
N HIS A 200 -5.15 -16.68 -26.91
CA HIS A 200 -4.51 -17.59 -25.99
C HIS A 200 -4.97 -17.33 -24.55
N LEU A 201 -5.29 -18.38 -23.81
CA LEU A 201 -5.70 -18.29 -22.40
C LEU A 201 -4.52 -18.64 -21.52
N TYR A 202 -4.06 -17.69 -20.71
CA TYR A 202 -2.94 -17.90 -19.82
C TYR A 202 -3.34 -17.69 -18.37
N LYS A 203 -3.04 -18.67 -17.50
CA LYS A 203 -3.40 -18.64 -16.07
C LYS A 203 -2.44 -17.74 -15.28
N THR A 204 -2.59 -16.44 -15.44
CA THR A 204 -1.82 -15.41 -14.71
C THR A 204 -2.68 -14.17 -14.47
N THR A 205 -2.11 -13.16 -13.80
CA THR A 205 -2.75 -11.85 -13.63
C THR A 205 -2.19 -10.83 -14.62
N LEU A 206 -2.97 -9.79 -14.90
CA LEU A 206 -2.52 -8.70 -15.75
C LEU A 206 -1.29 -7.97 -15.19
N GLY A 207 -1.12 -7.95 -13.86
CA GLY A 207 0.07 -7.37 -13.22
C GLY A 207 1.32 -8.21 -13.48
N LYS A 208 1.24 -9.53 -13.25
CA LYS A 208 2.37 -10.46 -13.46
C LYS A 208 2.84 -10.45 -14.91
N ILE A 209 1.91 -10.55 -15.87
CA ILE A 209 2.30 -10.55 -17.28
C ILE A 209 2.89 -9.21 -17.73
N GLN A 210 2.51 -8.09 -17.09
CA GLN A 210 3.09 -6.78 -17.41
C GLN A 210 4.59 -6.72 -17.09
N GLU A 211 5.03 -7.39 -16.02
CA GLU A 211 6.43 -7.44 -15.60
C GLU A 211 7.29 -8.26 -16.57
N GLU A 212 6.70 -9.28 -17.21
CA GLU A 212 7.36 -10.13 -18.22
C GLU A 212 7.48 -9.46 -19.60
N LEU A 213 6.80 -8.33 -19.81
CA LEU A 213 6.72 -7.65 -21.10
C LEU A 213 7.67 -6.44 -21.17
N PRO A 214 8.31 -6.23 -22.33
CA PRO A 214 9.19 -5.09 -22.54
C PRO A 214 8.41 -3.78 -22.50
N THR A 215 8.76 -2.90 -21.57
CA THR A 215 8.03 -1.65 -21.26
C THR A 215 8.05 -0.63 -22.41
N ASN A 216 9.00 -0.76 -23.34
CA ASN A 216 9.07 0.04 -24.55
C ASN A 216 8.11 -0.42 -25.66
N GLN A 217 7.56 -1.63 -25.58
CA GLN A 217 6.59 -2.16 -26.55
C GLN A 217 5.19 -2.28 -25.98
N PHE A 218 5.04 -2.60 -24.69
CA PHE A 218 3.75 -2.85 -24.06
C PHE A 218 3.38 -1.76 -23.07
N LEU A 219 2.17 -1.24 -23.22
CA LEU A 219 1.64 -0.19 -22.36
C LEU A 219 0.27 -0.57 -21.80
N ARG A 220 0.06 -0.32 -20.52
CA ARG A 220 -1.24 -0.51 -19.88
C ARG A 220 -2.15 0.70 -20.12
N ILE A 221 -3.28 0.46 -20.77
CA ILE A 221 -4.26 1.50 -21.14
C ILE A 221 -5.56 1.43 -20.33
N HIS A 222 -5.78 0.32 -19.62
CA HIS A 222 -6.95 0.14 -18.78
C HIS A 222 -6.60 -0.74 -17.57
N LYS A 223 -7.44 -0.71 -16.53
CA LYS A 223 -7.29 -1.63 -15.38
C LYS A 223 -7.29 -3.11 -15.81
N SER A 224 -7.88 -3.43 -16.96
CA SER A 224 -8.02 -4.77 -17.52
C SER A 224 -7.34 -4.95 -18.90
N THR A 225 -6.53 -4.01 -19.39
CA THR A 225 -5.99 -4.08 -20.76
C THR A 225 -4.57 -3.52 -20.87
N ILE A 226 -3.68 -4.31 -21.47
CA ILE A 226 -2.34 -3.93 -21.93
C ILE A 226 -2.34 -4.02 -23.46
N VAL A 227 -1.72 -3.08 -24.14
CA VAL A 227 -1.65 -3.00 -25.60
C VAL A 227 -0.20 -2.95 -26.06
N ASN A 228 0.10 -3.56 -27.20
CA ASN A 228 1.35 -3.32 -27.92
C ASN A 228 1.26 -1.96 -28.63
N VAL A 229 2.15 -1.05 -28.28
CA VAL A 229 2.16 0.33 -28.81
C VAL A 229 2.35 0.34 -30.33
N GLN A 230 3.10 -0.63 -30.86
CA GLN A 230 3.32 -0.75 -32.31
C GLN A 230 2.07 -1.17 -33.09
N GLU A 231 1.05 -1.71 -32.41
CA GLU A 231 -0.20 -2.16 -33.02
C GLU A 231 -1.31 -1.10 -32.98
N ILE A 232 -1.04 0.07 -32.41
CA ILE A 232 -1.98 1.20 -32.36
C ILE A 232 -2.01 1.89 -33.73
N ALA A 233 -3.19 2.01 -34.32
CA ALA A 233 -3.41 2.74 -35.57
C ALA A 233 -3.88 4.18 -35.33
N SER A 234 -4.77 4.41 -34.37
CA SER A 234 -5.22 5.77 -34.00
C SER A 234 -5.81 5.78 -32.59
N PHE A 235 -6.01 6.98 -32.04
CA PHE A 235 -6.77 7.17 -30.81
C PHE A 235 -7.64 8.44 -30.89
N ARG A 236 -8.83 8.41 -30.28
CA ARG A 236 -9.80 9.53 -30.28
C ARG A 236 -10.32 9.79 -28.88
N SER A 237 -10.48 11.06 -28.51
CA SER A 237 -11.06 11.43 -27.21
C SER A 237 -12.58 11.27 -27.21
N ARG A 238 -13.13 10.74 -26.12
CA ARG A 238 -14.59 10.65 -25.89
C ARG A 238 -15.19 11.91 -25.22
N GLN A 239 -14.43 13.00 -25.11
CA GLN A 239 -14.85 14.26 -24.46
C GLN A 239 -15.22 14.14 -22.96
N ASN A 240 -14.96 12.99 -22.33
CA ASN A 240 -15.24 12.72 -20.91
C ASN A 240 -13.98 12.30 -20.13
N GLY A 241 -12.81 12.55 -20.70
CA GLY A 241 -11.50 12.15 -20.17
C GLY A 241 -11.03 10.74 -20.56
N ASP A 242 -11.91 9.89 -21.09
CA ASP A 242 -11.52 8.61 -21.69
C ASP A 242 -11.25 8.76 -23.20
N TYR A 243 -10.58 7.77 -23.76
CA TYR A 243 -10.24 7.71 -25.18
C TYR A 243 -10.56 6.32 -25.74
N ASP A 244 -10.82 6.27 -27.04
CA ASP A 244 -10.83 5.04 -27.82
C ASP A 244 -9.51 4.90 -28.54
N VAL A 245 -8.88 3.74 -28.42
CA VAL A 245 -7.66 3.35 -29.14
C VAL A 245 -8.05 2.31 -30.17
N THR A 246 -7.83 2.63 -31.44
CA THR A 246 -8.07 1.73 -32.57
C THR A 246 -6.76 1.05 -32.94
N LEU A 247 -6.74 -0.28 -32.97
CA LEU A 247 -5.60 -1.06 -33.42
C LEU A 247 -5.59 -1.20 -34.95
N LYS A 248 -4.47 -1.68 -35.52
CA LYS A 248 -4.32 -1.94 -36.96
C LYS A 248 -5.37 -2.89 -37.53
N ASP A 249 -5.91 -3.80 -36.72
CA ASP A 249 -6.98 -4.73 -37.09
C ASP A 249 -8.39 -4.17 -36.88
N GLN A 250 -8.51 -2.86 -36.64
CA GLN A 250 -9.74 -2.14 -36.33
C GLN A 250 -10.38 -2.49 -34.97
N THR A 251 -9.70 -3.27 -34.12
CA THR A 251 -10.16 -3.51 -32.74
C THR A 251 -10.16 -2.20 -31.97
N LEU A 252 -11.29 -1.90 -31.32
CA LEU A 252 -11.45 -0.74 -30.45
C LEU A 252 -11.22 -1.12 -28.98
N LEU A 253 -10.21 -0.50 -28.36
CA LEU A 253 -9.88 -0.65 -26.96
C LEU A 253 -10.11 0.67 -26.21
N ARG A 254 -10.67 0.59 -25.00
CA ARG A 254 -10.90 1.77 -24.15
C ARG A 254 -9.65 2.13 -23.36
N LEU A 255 -9.18 3.36 -23.51
CA LEU A 255 -8.17 4.00 -22.66
C LEU A 255 -8.88 4.78 -21.55
N SER A 256 -8.64 4.39 -20.30
CA SER A 256 -9.23 5.08 -19.14
C SER A 256 -8.45 6.35 -18.80
N ARG A 257 -9.15 7.39 -18.34
CA ARG A 257 -8.57 8.66 -17.86
C ARG A 257 -7.35 8.50 -16.92
N ASN A 258 -7.34 7.48 -16.06
CA ASN A 258 -6.25 7.24 -15.11
C ASN A 258 -4.96 6.77 -15.79
N TYR A 259 -5.05 6.22 -16.99
CA TYR A 259 -3.93 5.72 -17.80
C TYR A 259 -3.61 6.65 -18.98
N ALA A 260 -4.44 7.67 -19.22
CA ALA A 260 -4.29 8.56 -20.37
C ALA A 260 -3.02 9.42 -20.31
N ALA A 261 -2.55 9.79 -19.12
CA ALA A 261 -1.33 10.58 -18.94
C ALA A 261 -0.08 9.81 -19.41
N ASP A 262 0.07 8.56 -18.98
CA ASP A 262 1.18 7.69 -19.41
C ASP A 262 1.11 7.38 -20.90
N PHE A 263 -0.09 7.12 -21.42
CA PHE A 263 -0.30 6.91 -22.84
C PHE A 263 0.15 8.10 -23.69
N LYS A 264 -0.25 9.31 -23.32
CA LYS A 264 0.14 10.53 -24.05
C LYS A 264 1.65 10.78 -23.99
N ARG A 265 2.29 10.49 -22.85
CA ARG A 265 3.74 10.62 -22.70
C ARG A 265 4.50 9.70 -23.67
N VAL A 266 4.03 8.46 -23.84
CA VAL A 266 4.65 7.49 -24.76
C VAL A 266 4.37 7.87 -26.22
N MET A 267 3.11 8.18 -26.57
CA MET A 267 2.72 8.48 -27.96
C MET A 267 3.20 9.87 -28.43
N GLY A 268 3.24 10.86 -27.54
CA GLY A 268 3.64 12.23 -27.84
C GLY A 268 5.13 12.36 -28.19
N ASN A 269 5.97 11.50 -27.63
CA ASN A 269 7.40 11.44 -27.98
C ASN A 269 7.66 10.81 -29.36
N SER A 270 6.68 10.11 -29.96
CA SER A 270 6.84 9.45 -31.26
C SER A 270 6.38 10.32 -32.45
N THR A 271 5.90 11.54 -32.21
CA THR A 271 5.34 12.42 -33.26
C THR A 271 6.31 13.51 -33.74
N GLN A 272 7.61 13.43 -33.40
CA GLN A 272 8.63 14.40 -33.86
C GLN A 272 9.57 13.92 -34.97
N ASP A 273 9.48 12.65 -35.43
CA ASP A 273 10.41 12.10 -36.43
C ASP A 273 9.75 11.80 -37.79
N THR A 274 8.88 12.67 -38.28
CA THR A 274 8.45 12.61 -39.70
C THR A 274 8.11 13.99 -40.24
N LEU A 275 9.14 14.74 -40.64
CA LEU A 275 9.09 15.80 -41.64
C LEU A 275 10.27 15.61 -42.61
#